data_AF-A0AAV0F817-F1
#
_entry.id   AF-A0AAV0F817-F1
#
_cell.length_a   1.000
_cell.length_b   1.000
_cell.length_c   1.000
_cell.angle_alpha   90.00
_cell.angle_beta   90.00
_cell.angle_gamma   90.00
#
_symmetry.space_group_name_H-M   'P 1'
#
loop_
_entity.id
_entity.type
_entity.pdbx_description
1 polymer ?
#
loop_
_entity_poly.entity_id
_entity_poly.type
_entity_poly.pdbx_seq_one_letter_code
_entity_poly.pdbx_strand_id
1 'polypeptide(L)'
;MNCPEISPFYHEFRASLSAFPENEIDALVDSDFVNWYKYQINSRGIVDPLLVSLAWGPGASAKVWRQYVINGYTYHTADYGEGRPTTNSGLCVPTIGYDNSETSFFGVLQEILELEMPSCAKKLTCVLFRCTWVDPTRGVRKNPKYNMIDVNLSRVYPKNEPFILA
;
A
#
# COMPACT_ATOMS: atom_id res chain seq x y z
N MET A 1 6.14 -2.68 4.41
CA MET A 1 5.22 -1.51 4.35
C MET A 1 5.53 -0.71 3.10
N ASN A 2 4.51 -0.21 2.38
CA ASN A 2 4.67 0.53 1.11
C ASN A 2 4.86 2.05 1.30
N CYS A 3 5.57 2.47 2.35
CA CYS A 3 5.88 3.88 2.63
C CYS A 3 7.20 3.96 3.41
N PRO A 4 8.31 4.35 2.76
CA PRO A 4 9.62 4.37 3.40
C PRO A 4 9.72 5.40 4.53
N GLU A 5 8.93 6.48 4.48
CA GLU A 5 8.92 7.54 5.49
C GLU A 5 8.30 7.09 6.82
N ILE A 6 7.31 6.19 6.78
CA ILE A 6 6.66 5.62 7.98
C ILE A 6 7.41 4.39 8.50
N SER A 7 8.19 3.73 7.65
CA SER A 7 8.90 2.49 7.98
C SER A 7 9.68 2.54 9.32
N PRO A 8 10.47 3.59 9.62
CA PRO A 8 11.20 3.66 10.90
C PRO A 8 10.27 3.66 12.12
N PHE A 9 9.16 4.39 12.05
CA PHE A 9 8.16 4.47 13.13
C PHE A 9 7.44 3.15 13.31
N TYR A 10 7.10 2.47 12.21
CA TYR A 10 6.48 1.16 12.26
C TYR A 10 7.39 0.12 12.92
N HIS A 11 8.66 0.09 12.53
CA HIS A 11 9.64 -0.82 13.13
C HIS A 11 9.86 -0.52 14.61
N GLU A 12 9.95 0.76 14.99
CA GLU A 12 10.07 1.18 16.38
C GLU A 12 8.86 0.75 17.21
N PHE A 13 7.64 0.98 16.71
CA PHE A 13 6.42 0.55 17.40
C PHE A 13 6.37 -0.96 17.56
N ARG A 14 6.61 -1.71 16.48
CA ARG A 14 6.61 -3.18 16.53
C ARG A 14 7.65 -3.71 17.51
N ALA A 15 8.85 -3.12 17.54
CA ALA A 15 9.88 -3.48 18.51
C ALA A 15 9.45 -3.23 19.97
N SER A 16 8.66 -2.19 20.22
CA SER A 16 8.09 -1.93 21.56
C SER A 16 7.08 -2.98 22.02
N LEU A 17 6.52 -3.77 21.08
CA LEU A 17 5.57 -4.84 21.36
C LEU A 17 6.25 -6.21 21.57
N SER A 18 7.57 -6.28 21.65
CA SER A 18 8.31 -7.56 21.75
C SER A 18 7.98 -8.40 23.00
N ALA A 19 7.30 -7.83 23.98
CA ALA A 19 6.83 -8.53 25.17
C ALA A 19 5.50 -9.28 24.95
N PHE A 20 4.78 -8.99 23.86
CA PHE A 20 3.51 -9.64 23.52
C PHE A 20 3.76 -10.89 22.66
N PRO A 21 2.82 -11.85 22.64
CA PRO A 21 2.88 -13.00 21.73
C PRO A 21 2.88 -12.57 20.26
N GLU A 22 3.71 -13.19 19.40
CA GLU A 22 3.84 -12.82 17.97
C GLU A 22 2.51 -12.83 17.23
N ASN A 23 1.60 -13.75 17.59
CA ASN A 23 0.27 -13.85 17.00
C ASN A 23 -0.70 -12.70 17.39
N GLU A 24 -0.34 -11.86 18.36
CA GLU A 24 -1.11 -10.69 18.78
C GLU A 24 -0.53 -9.38 18.25
N ILE A 25 0.75 -9.37 17.84
CA ILE A 25 1.45 -8.15 17.42
C ILE A 25 0.74 -7.46 16.26
N ASP A 26 0.33 -8.19 15.23
CA ASP A 26 -0.32 -7.58 14.06
C ASP A 26 -1.66 -6.91 14.45
N ALA A 27 -2.43 -7.51 15.37
CA ALA A 27 -3.67 -6.92 15.85
C ALA A 27 -3.44 -5.63 16.67
N LEU A 28 -2.39 -5.61 17.51
CA LEU A 28 -1.99 -4.43 18.27
C LEU A 28 -1.45 -3.32 17.37
N VAL A 29 -0.70 -3.68 16.33
CA VAL A 29 -0.26 -2.76 15.29
C VAL A 29 -1.46 -2.10 14.62
N ASP A 30 -2.44 -2.90 14.19
CA ASP A 30 -3.64 -2.38 13.52
C ASP A 30 -4.48 -1.46 14.43
N SER A 31 -4.58 -1.75 15.72
CA SER A 31 -5.38 -0.95 16.65
C SER A 31 -4.68 0.31 17.16
N ASP A 32 -3.37 0.23 17.43
CA ASP A 32 -2.70 1.21 18.28
C ASP A 32 -1.66 2.06 17.54
N PHE A 33 -1.12 1.58 16.41
CA PHE A 33 -0.01 2.24 15.71
C PHE A 33 -0.33 3.69 15.35
N VAL A 34 -1.55 3.96 14.85
CA VAL A 34 -1.95 5.31 14.44
C VAL A 34 -1.91 6.30 15.61
N ASN A 35 -2.41 5.90 16.78
CA ASN A 35 -2.43 6.75 17.96
C ASN A 35 -1.03 6.93 18.53
N TRP A 36 -0.23 5.85 18.57
CA TRP A 36 1.17 5.92 18.98
C TRP A 36 1.98 6.84 18.05
N TYR A 37 1.80 6.74 16.73
CA TYR A 37 2.50 7.55 15.75
C TYR A 37 2.18 9.04 15.92
N LYS A 38 0.90 9.40 16.05
CA LYS A 38 0.46 10.77 16.37
C LYS A 38 1.13 11.31 17.64
N TYR A 39 1.22 10.49 18.68
CA TYR A 39 1.91 10.86 19.91
C TYR A 39 3.41 11.11 19.68
N GLN A 40 4.09 10.26 18.90
CA GLN A 40 5.52 10.44 18.59
C GLN A 40 5.78 11.72 17.80
N ILE A 41 4.96 12.05 16.80
CA ILE A 41 5.09 13.30 16.04
C ILE A 41 5.03 14.52 16.96
N ASN A 42 4.05 14.56 17.88
CA ASN A 42 3.88 15.68 18.80
C ASN A 42 4.98 15.73 19.88
N SER A 43 5.26 14.61 20.55
CA SER A 43 6.21 14.55 21.67
C SER A 43 7.66 14.82 21.25
N ARG A 44 8.04 14.43 20.03
CA ARG A 44 9.37 14.70 19.46
C ARG A 44 9.48 16.07 18.81
N GLY A 45 8.38 16.83 18.71
CA GLY A 45 8.36 18.12 18.02
C GLY A 45 8.71 18.02 16.54
N ILE A 46 8.27 16.96 15.86
CA ILE A 46 8.52 16.78 14.43
C ILE A 46 7.68 17.79 13.64
N VAL A 47 8.35 18.60 12.82
CA VAL A 47 7.73 19.66 12.00
C VAL A 47 7.78 19.38 10.51
N ASP A 48 8.29 18.21 10.11
CA ASP A 48 8.28 17.79 8.71
C ASP A 48 6.82 17.72 8.20
N PRO A 49 6.45 18.47 7.15
CA PRO A 49 5.06 18.53 6.69
C PRO A 49 4.50 17.18 6.27
N LEU A 50 5.31 16.32 5.64
CA LEU A 50 4.86 15.00 5.18
C LEU A 50 4.56 14.09 6.37
N LEU A 51 5.48 14.00 7.34
CA LEU A 51 5.28 13.18 8.54
C LEU A 51 4.10 13.66 9.38
N VAL A 52 3.94 14.98 9.53
CA VAL A 52 2.79 15.57 10.23
C VAL A 52 1.48 15.25 9.49
N SER A 53 1.45 15.44 8.17
CA SER A 53 0.28 15.11 7.35
C SER A 53 -0.10 13.64 7.47
N LEU A 54 0.86 12.72 7.37
CA LEU A 54 0.62 11.28 7.48
C LEU A 54 0.06 10.89 8.84
N ALA A 55 0.45 11.58 9.92
CA ALA A 55 -0.08 11.32 11.26
C ALA A 55 -1.57 11.69 11.36
N TRP A 56 -1.99 12.80 10.76
CA TRP A 56 -3.39 13.25 10.81
C TRP A 56 -4.28 12.56 9.77
N GLY A 57 -3.68 12.00 8.72
CA GLY A 57 -4.39 11.31 7.67
C GLY A 57 -5.04 12.26 6.66
N PRO A 58 -5.61 11.71 5.57
CA PRO A 58 -6.24 12.49 4.51
C PRO A 58 -7.54 13.17 4.97
N GLY A 59 -7.94 14.22 4.25
CA GLY A 59 -9.27 14.80 4.37
C GLY A 59 -10.38 13.83 3.94
N ALA A 60 -11.64 14.19 4.21
CA ALA A 60 -12.80 13.32 3.95
C ALA A 60 -13.17 13.16 2.46
N SER A 61 -12.52 13.90 1.55
CA SER A 61 -12.83 13.90 0.12
C SER A 61 -11.71 13.24 -0.71
N ALA A 62 -12.12 12.45 -1.68
CA ALA A 62 -11.23 11.82 -2.67
C ALA A 62 -11.60 12.29 -4.08
N LYS A 63 -10.60 12.46 -4.94
CA LYS A 63 -10.80 12.51 -6.39
C LYS A 63 -10.59 11.12 -6.97
N VAL A 64 -11.43 10.73 -7.92
CA VAL A 64 -11.36 9.44 -8.59
C VAL A 64 -10.81 9.63 -10.00
N TRP A 65 -9.83 8.81 -10.37
CA TRP A 65 -9.18 8.85 -11.67
C TRP A 65 -9.27 7.50 -12.38
N ARG A 66 -9.39 7.54 -13.71
CA ARG A 66 -9.31 6.36 -14.61
C ARG A 66 -7.91 6.10 -15.16
N GLN A 67 -7.09 7.16 -15.17
CA GLN A 67 -5.72 7.15 -15.61
C GLN A 67 -4.92 8.08 -14.69
N TYR A 68 -3.71 7.67 -14.31
CA TYR A 68 -2.84 8.47 -13.46
C TYR A 68 -1.37 8.21 -13.77
N VAL A 69 -0.55 9.27 -13.78
CA VAL A 69 0.89 9.19 -14.08
C VAL A 69 1.69 9.33 -12.80
N ILE A 70 2.46 8.30 -12.44
CA ILE A 70 3.37 8.29 -11.28
C ILE A 70 4.73 7.83 -11.74
N ASN A 71 5.78 8.57 -11.37
CA ASN A 71 7.17 8.25 -11.69
C ASN A 71 7.43 7.99 -13.19
N GLY A 72 6.68 8.66 -14.08
CA GLY A 72 6.77 8.49 -15.53
C GLY A 72 6.01 7.29 -16.10
N TYR A 73 5.33 6.51 -15.26
CA TYR A 73 4.48 5.39 -15.66
C TYR A 73 3.02 5.79 -15.63
N THR A 74 2.29 5.44 -16.69
CA THR A 74 0.86 5.73 -16.82
C THR A 74 0.05 4.49 -16.44
N TYR A 75 -0.64 4.54 -15.31
CA TYR A 75 -1.52 3.47 -14.84
C TYR A 75 -2.96 3.72 -15.30
N HIS A 76 -3.66 2.65 -15.68
CA HIS A 76 -5.06 2.69 -16.07
C HIS A 76 -5.88 1.77 -15.19
N THR A 77 -7.10 2.19 -14.87
CA THR A 77 -8.10 1.28 -14.32
C THR A 77 -8.48 0.21 -15.35
N ALA A 78 -8.88 -0.97 -14.89
CA ALA A 78 -9.22 -2.09 -15.76
C ALA A 78 -10.36 -1.76 -16.73
N ASP A 79 -11.40 -1.05 -16.26
CA ASP A 79 -12.52 -0.59 -17.07
C ASP A 79 -12.07 0.36 -18.19
N TYR A 80 -11.11 1.24 -17.90
CA TYR A 80 -10.57 2.18 -18.89
C TYR A 80 -9.74 1.49 -19.97
N GLY A 81 -9.04 0.41 -19.61
CA GLY A 81 -8.26 -0.41 -20.53
C GLY A 81 -9.10 -1.32 -21.42
N GLU A 82 -10.35 -1.59 -21.07
CA GLU A 82 -11.21 -2.50 -21.83
C GLU A 82 -11.43 -2.00 -23.27
N GLY A 83 -11.23 -2.89 -24.25
CA GLY A 83 -11.33 -2.57 -25.67
C GLY A 83 -10.19 -1.72 -26.25
N ARG A 84 -9.15 -1.38 -25.45
CA ARG A 84 -7.97 -0.64 -25.94
C ARG A 84 -6.86 -1.58 -26.40
N PRO A 85 -5.99 -1.15 -27.34
CA PRO A 85 -4.86 -1.95 -27.80
C PRO A 85 -3.85 -2.30 -26.71
N THR A 86 -3.73 -1.46 -25.68
CA THR A 86 -2.81 -1.65 -24.55
C THR A 86 -3.53 -1.44 -23.23
N THR A 87 -3.41 -2.41 -22.33
CA THR A 87 -3.86 -2.31 -20.94
C THR A 87 -2.65 -2.10 -20.03
N ASN A 88 -2.77 -1.24 -19.03
CA ASN A 88 -1.74 -1.05 -18.01
C ASN A 88 -2.38 -0.97 -16.61
N SER A 89 -3.23 -1.97 -16.33
CA SER A 89 -3.95 -2.13 -15.07
C SER A 89 -3.33 -3.22 -14.19
N GLY A 90 -2.34 -3.96 -14.68
CA GLY A 90 -1.61 -4.95 -13.87
C GLY A 90 -0.66 -4.29 -12.88
N LEU A 91 -0.67 -4.77 -11.65
CA LEU A 91 0.22 -4.31 -10.58
C LEU A 91 1.03 -5.47 -10.02
N CYS A 92 2.28 -5.19 -9.70
CA CYS A 92 3.19 -6.08 -9.00
C CYS A 92 3.79 -5.31 -7.83
N VAL A 93 3.56 -5.77 -6.62
CA VAL A 93 4.09 -5.17 -5.39
C VAL A 93 5.07 -6.16 -4.77
N PRO A 94 6.39 -5.93 -4.88
CA PRO A 94 7.36 -6.73 -4.17
C PRO A 94 7.22 -6.48 -2.66
N THR A 95 7.33 -7.54 -1.87
CA THR A 95 7.31 -7.47 -0.42
C THR A 95 8.32 -8.45 0.16
N ILE A 96 8.84 -8.08 1.32
CA ILE A 96 9.72 -8.92 2.11
C ILE A 96 8.91 -9.37 3.33
N GLY A 97 8.74 -10.68 3.46
CA GLY A 97 8.12 -11.30 4.63
C GLY A 97 9.01 -11.15 5.87
N TYR A 98 8.42 -11.39 7.05
CA TYR A 98 9.16 -11.30 8.32
C TYR A 98 10.31 -12.31 8.42
N ASP A 99 10.21 -13.43 7.71
CA ASP A 99 11.25 -14.45 7.56
C ASP A 99 12.31 -14.09 6.50
N ASN A 100 12.35 -12.82 6.07
CA ASN A 100 13.13 -12.32 4.93
C ASN A 100 12.82 -13.03 3.60
N SER A 101 11.67 -13.69 3.47
CA SER A 101 11.25 -14.25 2.19
C SER A 101 10.81 -13.13 1.24
N GLU A 102 11.36 -13.11 0.03
CA GLU A 102 10.89 -12.23 -1.02
C GLU A 102 9.66 -12.86 -1.68
N THR A 103 8.52 -12.15 -1.61
CA THR A 103 7.31 -12.51 -2.33
C THR A 103 6.77 -11.29 -3.09
N SER A 104 5.83 -11.50 -3.98
CA SER A 104 5.23 -10.42 -4.76
C SER A 104 3.73 -10.62 -4.83
N PHE A 105 3.00 -9.54 -4.55
CA PHE A 105 1.55 -9.50 -4.72
C PHE A 105 1.23 -8.98 -6.10
N PHE A 106 0.34 -9.70 -6.79
CA PHE A 106 -0.12 -9.33 -8.12
C PHE A 106 -1.58 -8.93 -8.04
N GLY A 107 -1.94 -7.85 -8.73
CA GLY A 107 -3.30 -7.33 -8.70
C GLY A 107 -3.70 -6.65 -9.99
N VAL A 108 -4.99 -6.37 -10.08
CA VAL A 108 -5.58 -5.59 -11.17
C VAL A 108 -6.17 -4.30 -10.59
N LEU A 109 -5.67 -3.17 -11.07
CA LEU A 109 -6.09 -1.83 -10.70
C LEU A 109 -7.55 -1.59 -11.11
N GLN A 110 -8.40 -1.33 -10.11
CA GLN A 110 -9.82 -1.07 -10.27
C GLN A 110 -10.13 0.42 -10.20
N GLU A 111 -9.55 1.12 -9.22
CA GLU A 111 -9.79 2.55 -9.01
C GLU A 111 -8.51 3.25 -8.54
N ILE A 112 -8.37 4.51 -8.91
CA ILE A 112 -7.29 5.39 -8.46
C ILE A 112 -7.91 6.54 -7.68
N LEU A 113 -7.50 6.70 -6.42
CA LEU A 113 -7.98 7.74 -5.52
C LEU A 113 -6.85 8.71 -5.22
N GLU A 114 -7.05 10.01 -5.46
CA GLU A 114 -6.15 11.07 -4.99
C GLU A 114 -6.81 11.74 -3.77
N LEU A 115 -6.13 11.66 -2.64
CA LEU A 115 -6.55 12.17 -1.35
C LEU A 115 -5.72 13.40 -1.00
N GLU A 116 -6.38 14.47 -0.60
CA GLU A 116 -5.68 15.67 -0.11
C GLU A 116 -5.34 15.50 1.37
N MET A 117 -4.07 15.74 1.69
CA MET A 117 -3.57 15.67 3.05
C MET A 117 -3.59 17.06 3.69
N PRO A 118 -3.93 17.17 4.98
CA PRO A 118 -3.86 18.43 5.72
C PRO A 118 -2.42 18.93 5.74
N SER A 119 -2.16 20.09 5.15
CA SER A 119 -0.82 20.69 5.11
C SER A 119 -0.91 22.21 5.13
N CYS A 120 -0.09 22.83 5.97
CA CYS A 120 -0.07 24.28 6.18
C CYS A 120 0.74 25.03 5.12
N ALA A 121 1.59 24.33 4.35
CA ALA A 121 2.61 24.98 3.50
C ALA A 121 2.44 24.70 2.00
N LYS A 122 2.02 23.49 1.62
CA LYS A 122 1.82 23.08 0.21
C LYS A 122 0.75 22.01 0.14
N LYS A 123 0.03 21.94 -0.99
CA LYS A 123 -0.88 20.84 -1.27
C LYS A 123 -0.09 19.53 -1.29
N LEU A 124 -0.32 18.69 -0.28
CA LEU A 124 0.20 17.33 -0.19
C LEU A 124 -0.92 16.39 -0.60
N THR A 125 -0.64 15.46 -1.51
CA THR A 125 -1.62 14.48 -1.99
C THR A 125 -1.08 13.09 -1.84
N CYS A 126 -1.93 12.19 -1.35
CA CYS A 126 -1.67 10.76 -1.29
C CYS A 126 -2.48 10.09 -2.40
N VAL A 127 -1.86 9.17 -3.15
CA VAL A 127 -2.56 8.41 -4.19
C VAL A 127 -2.71 6.97 -3.72
N LEU A 128 -3.95 6.48 -3.71
CA LEU A 128 -4.28 5.09 -3.40
C LEU A 128 -4.74 4.38 -4.66
N PHE A 129 -4.21 3.18 -4.87
CA PHE A 129 -4.70 2.24 -5.87
C PHE A 129 -5.58 1.20 -5.19
N ARG A 130 -6.86 1.14 -5.60
CA ARG A 130 -7.75 0.04 -5.23
C ARG A 130 -7.57 -1.09 -6.22
N CYS A 131 -7.24 -2.27 -5.71
CA CYS A 131 -6.85 -3.42 -6.50
C CYS A 131 -7.74 -4.62 -6.18
N THR A 132 -7.98 -5.44 -7.20
CA THR A 132 -8.37 -6.83 -7.00
C THR A 132 -7.09 -7.66 -6.96
N TRP A 133 -6.73 -8.14 -5.78
CA TRP A 133 -5.53 -8.94 -5.58
C TRP A 133 -5.73 -10.39 -6.02
N VAL A 134 -4.69 -10.97 -6.58
CA VAL A 134 -4.58 -12.40 -6.86
C VAL A 134 -4.10 -13.10 -5.60
N ASP A 135 -4.69 -14.25 -5.30
CA ASP A 135 -4.29 -15.12 -4.20
C ASP A 135 -2.82 -15.55 -4.42
N PRO A 136 -1.88 -15.14 -3.55
CA PRO A 136 -0.45 -15.41 -3.75
C PRO A 136 -0.12 -16.92 -3.66
N THR A 137 -0.97 -17.72 -3.00
CA THR A 137 -0.75 -19.16 -2.80
C THR A 137 -1.39 -19.98 -3.92
N ARG A 138 -2.57 -19.56 -4.38
CA ARG A 138 -3.39 -20.36 -5.33
C ARG A 138 -3.40 -19.79 -6.75
N GLY A 139 -3.06 -18.51 -6.89
CA GLY A 139 -3.14 -17.76 -8.13
C GLY A 139 -1.78 -17.44 -8.75
N VAL A 140 -0.67 -17.72 -8.06
CA VAL A 140 0.67 -17.41 -8.55
C VAL A 140 1.50 -18.69 -8.65
N ARG A 141 2.21 -18.88 -9.75
CA ARG A 141 3.16 -19.99 -9.94
C ARG A 141 4.46 -19.47 -10.52
N LYS A 142 5.57 -19.76 -9.85
CA LYS A 142 6.91 -19.47 -10.35
C LYS A 142 7.44 -20.66 -11.15
N ASN A 143 7.87 -20.42 -12.38
CA ASN A 143 8.58 -21.42 -13.17
C ASN A 143 10.09 -21.33 -12.86
N PRO A 144 10.69 -22.33 -12.17
CA PRO A 144 12.08 -22.24 -11.73
C PRO A 144 13.08 -22.28 -12.88
N LYS A 145 12.68 -22.80 -14.06
CA LYS A 145 13.57 -22.93 -15.21
C LYS A 145 13.75 -21.62 -15.99
N TYR A 146 12.73 -20.76 -16.00
CA TYR A 146 12.70 -19.56 -16.84
C TYR A 146 12.53 -18.26 -16.05
N ASN A 147 12.47 -18.35 -14.71
CA ASN A 147 12.14 -17.22 -13.82
C ASN A 147 10.86 -16.46 -14.24
N MET A 148 9.91 -17.18 -14.85
CA MET A 148 8.65 -16.65 -15.31
C MET A 148 7.60 -16.83 -14.21
N ILE A 149 6.75 -15.83 -14.02
CA ILE A 149 5.64 -15.89 -13.07
C ILE A 149 4.33 -15.99 -13.85
N ASP A 150 3.60 -17.08 -13.65
CA ASP A 150 2.25 -17.23 -14.14
C ASP A 150 1.27 -16.70 -13.09
N VAL A 151 0.38 -15.79 -13.50
CA VAL A 151 -0.63 -15.19 -12.63
C VAL A 151 -2.02 -15.55 -13.15
N ASN A 152 -2.80 -16.22 -12.32
CA ASN A 152 -4.19 -16.57 -12.60
C ASN A 152 -5.15 -15.54 -11.97
N LEU A 153 -5.60 -14.59 -12.79
CA LEU A 153 -6.50 -13.50 -12.37
C LEU A 153 -7.86 -13.98 -11.84
N SER A 154 -8.29 -15.21 -12.14
CA SER A 154 -9.53 -15.79 -11.59
C SER A 154 -9.41 -16.22 -10.12
N ARG A 155 -8.18 -16.35 -9.60
CA ARG A 155 -7.91 -16.72 -8.21
C ARG A 155 -7.79 -15.45 -7.38
N VAL A 156 -8.92 -14.82 -7.08
CA VAL A 156 -8.96 -13.59 -6.28
C VAL A 156 -8.60 -13.90 -4.82
N TYR A 157 -7.79 -13.04 -4.21
CA TYR A 157 -7.42 -13.14 -2.80
C TYR A 157 -8.64 -12.78 -1.92
N PRO A 158 -9.05 -13.64 -0.98
CA PRO A 158 -10.29 -13.43 -0.23
C PRO A 158 -10.19 -12.32 0.84
N LYS A 159 -8.97 -11.90 1.22
CA LYS A 159 -8.77 -10.87 2.25
C LYS A 159 -9.17 -9.49 1.70
N ASN A 160 -9.95 -8.74 2.46
CA ASN A 160 -10.43 -7.41 2.07
C ASN A 160 -9.42 -6.30 2.43
N GLU A 161 -8.26 -6.31 1.80
CA GLU A 161 -7.24 -5.25 1.89
C GLU A 161 -6.93 -4.72 0.48
N PRO A 162 -7.84 -3.95 -0.13
CA PRO A 162 -7.77 -3.66 -1.55
C PRO A 162 -6.85 -2.48 -1.88
N PHE A 163 -6.39 -1.70 -0.89
CA PHE A 163 -5.66 -0.46 -1.14
C PHE A 163 -4.15 -0.62 -0.97
N ILE A 164 -3.41 0.00 -1.87
CA ILE A 164 -1.98 0.29 -1.71
C ILE A 164 -1.71 1.76 -1.99
N LEU A 165 -0.63 2.29 -1.41
CA LEU A 165 -0.05 3.57 -1.83
C LEU A 165 0.59 3.40 -3.22
N ALA A 166 0.51 4.45 -4.04
CA ALA A 166 1.04 4.45 -5.40
C ALA A 166 2.39 5.18 -5.50
#